data_AF-A0A2H0PJL8-F1
#
_entry.id   AF-A0A2H0PJL8-F1
#
_cell.length_a   1.000
_cell.length_b   1.000
_cell.length_c   1.000
_cell.angle_alpha   90.00
_cell.angle_beta   90.00
_cell.angle_gamma   90.00
#
_symmetry.space_group_name_H-M   'P 1'
#
loop_
_entity.id
_entity.type
_entity.pdbx_description
1 polymer ?
#
loop_
_entity_poly.entity_id
_entity_poly.type
_entity_poly.pdbx_seq_one_letter_code
_entity_poly.pdbx_strand_id
1 'polypeptide(L)'
;MTLKMNSTKIIRAFALCIFSVSIFLFLADATLNYSQWLPSRDLRKFFNMTREDSLSNWISSIIQVSLACIAFLNAFVVSKLNLPRWKVWAWIGVGALFFQLALDDGTKLHERMGSGLQSLFPWYPSFAWQISFGVVYGTAGLAMFIFLLQEFRSRNLFKFVWISILLIVISQGMDFCEGLDDLFYVPAGAMLHMDPGDLLHFSKTTEEMLELWGFMFMGVALLKYFFLQIGKFKNLQEEVIA
;
A
#
# COMPACT_ATOMS: atom_id res chain seq x y z
N MET A 1 -30.61 -18.89 -6.59
CA MET A 1 -29.87 -18.14 -7.63
C MET A 1 -28.39 -18.15 -7.26
N THR A 2 -27.59 -19.04 -7.85
CA THR A 2 -26.15 -19.13 -7.57
C THR A 2 -25.39 -18.21 -8.53
N LEU A 3 -24.89 -17.09 -8.02
CA LEU A 3 -24.09 -16.16 -8.80
C LEU A 3 -22.74 -16.83 -9.12
N LYS A 4 -22.55 -17.27 -10.38
CA LYS A 4 -21.25 -17.80 -10.85
C LYS A 4 -20.25 -16.63 -10.96
N MET A 5 -19.56 -16.35 -9.86
CA MET A 5 -18.49 -15.33 -9.86
C MET A 5 -17.29 -15.81 -10.69
N ASN A 6 -16.91 -15.03 -11.70
CA ASN A 6 -15.68 -15.25 -12.46
C ASN A 6 -14.52 -14.52 -11.76
N SER A 7 -13.78 -15.26 -10.93
CA SER A 7 -12.66 -14.73 -10.13
C SER A 7 -11.62 -14.00 -10.99
N THR A 8 -11.28 -14.52 -12.18
CA THR A 8 -10.32 -13.90 -13.10
C THR A 8 -10.79 -12.51 -13.56
N LYS A 9 -12.08 -12.36 -13.90
CA LYS A 9 -12.64 -11.05 -14.28
C LYS A 9 -12.58 -10.06 -13.13
N ILE A 10 -12.92 -10.49 -11.91
CA ILE A 10 -12.88 -9.64 -10.71
C ILE A 10 -11.45 -9.16 -10.42
N ILE A 11 -10.47 -10.07 -10.40
CA ILE A 11 -9.07 -9.72 -10.14
C ILE A 11 -8.52 -8.77 -11.21
N ARG A 12 -8.85 -8.99 -12.48
CA ARG A 12 -8.45 -8.08 -13.57
C ARG A 12 -9.09 -6.71 -13.44
N ALA A 13 -10.39 -6.66 -13.13
CA ALA A 13 -11.10 -5.41 -12.93
C ALA A 13 -10.52 -4.61 -11.75
N PHE A 14 -10.21 -5.28 -10.64
CA PHE A 14 -9.52 -4.68 -9.49
C PHE A 14 -8.18 -4.05 -9.89
N ALA A 15 -7.31 -4.82 -10.54
CA ALA A 15 -5.99 -4.32 -10.95
C ALA A 15 -6.08 -3.19 -11.98
N LEU A 16 -6.94 -3.34 -13.00
CA LEU A 16 -7.14 -2.30 -14.01
C LEU A 16 -7.72 -1.02 -13.43
N CYS A 17 -8.63 -1.13 -12.45
CA CYS A 17 -9.20 0.03 -11.77
C CYS A 17 -8.11 0.82 -11.04
N ILE A 18 -7.34 0.16 -10.16
CA ILE A 18 -6.29 0.85 -9.39
C ILE A 18 -5.22 1.41 -10.33
N PHE A 19 -4.76 0.63 -11.32
CA PHE A 19 -3.80 1.10 -12.30
C PHE A 19 -4.31 2.34 -13.04
N SER A 20 -5.52 2.30 -13.59
CA SER A 20 -6.08 3.43 -14.35
C SER A 20 -6.27 4.66 -13.48
N VAL A 21 -6.74 4.48 -12.24
CA VAL A 21 -6.92 5.57 -11.27
C VAL A 21 -5.57 6.18 -10.88
N SER A 22 -4.56 5.37 -10.57
CA SER A 22 -3.23 5.88 -10.22
C SER A 22 -2.58 6.66 -11.37
N ILE A 23 -2.67 6.17 -12.61
CA ILE A 23 -2.19 6.90 -13.79
C ILE A 23 -2.97 8.19 -13.98
N PHE A 24 -4.30 8.16 -13.83
CA PHE A 24 -5.11 9.36 -13.91
C PHE A 24 -4.70 10.40 -12.85
N LEU A 25 -4.50 10.00 -11.59
CA LEU A 25 -4.07 10.89 -10.51
C LEU A 25 -2.68 11.46 -10.79
N PHE A 26 -1.74 10.63 -11.25
CA PHE A 26 -0.38 11.08 -11.60
C PHE A 26 -0.41 12.13 -12.70
N LEU A 27 -1.18 11.88 -13.77
CA LEU A 27 -1.34 12.83 -14.88
C LEU A 27 -2.11 14.09 -14.45
N ALA A 28 -3.12 13.94 -13.58
CA ALA A 28 -3.87 15.06 -13.04
C ALA A 28 -2.98 15.94 -12.16
N ASP A 29 -2.14 15.36 -11.30
CA ASP A 29 -1.15 16.10 -10.52
C ASP A 29 -0.16 16.83 -11.42
N ALA A 30 0.43 16.10 -12.39
CA ALA A 30 1.38 16.67 -13.34
C ALA A 30 0.78 17.86 -14.11
N THR A 31 -0.45 17.73 -14.61
CA THR A 31 -1.11 18.80 -15.37
C THR A 31 -1.58 19.94 -14.47
N LEU A 32 -2.22 19.66 -13.33
CA LEU A 32 -2.86 20.69 -12.53
C LEU A 32 -1.87 21.44 -11.63
N ASN A 33 -0.86 20.76 -11.07
CA ASN A 33 0.08 21.36 -10.13
C ASN A 33 1.32 21.94 -10.83
N TYR A 34 1.95 21.24 -11.78
CA TYR A 34 3.11 21.81 -12.50
C TYR A 34 2.70 22.86 -13.52
N SER A 35 1.76 22.53 -14.41
CA SER A 35 1.40 23.46 -15.49
C SER A 35 0.40 24.53 -15.07
N GLN A 36 -0.10 24.46 -13.82
CA GLN A 36 -1.04 25.42 -13.22
C GLN A 36 -2.27 25.74 -14.08
N TRP A 37 -2.73 24.76 -14.88
CA TRP A 37 -3.84 24.95 -15.82
C TRP A 37 -5.15 25.40 -15.17
N LEU A 38 -5.39 25.05 -13.91
CA LEU A 38 -6.56 25.52 -13.16
C LEU A 38 -6.18 26.66 -12.23
N PRO A 39 -6.90 27.80 -12.24
CA PRO A 39 -6.64 28.90 -11.32
C PRO A 39 -7.06 28.59 -9.86
N SER A 40 -8.04 27.70 -9.66
CA SER A 40 -8.53 27.33 -8.33
C SER A 40 -7.48 26.54 -7.54
N ARG A 41 -6.99 27.14 -6.45
CA ARG A 41 -6.03 26.51 -5.54
C ARG A 41 -6.60 25.25 -4.87
N ASP A 42 -7.89 25.24 -4.56
CA ASP A 42 -8.51 24.12 -3.84
C ASP A 42 -8.63 22.88 -4.74
N LEU A 43 -8.95 23.08 -6.02
CA LEU A 43 -8.93 21.98 -7.00
C LEU A 43 -7.52 21.43 -7.22
N ARG A 44 -6.51 22.32 -7.30
CA ARG A 44 -5.10 21.89 -7.41
C ARG A 44 -4.67 21.05 -6.20
N LYS A 45 -5.00 21.50 -4.98
CA LYS A 45 -4.73 20.75 -3.75
C LYS A 45 -5.44 19.39 -3.72
N PHE A 46 -6.68 19.32 -4.20
CA PHE A 46 -7.44 18.07 -4.20
C PHE A 46 -6.80 16.98 -5.08
N PHE A 47 -6.21 17.37 -6.22
CA PHE A 47 -5.49 16.47 -7.11
C PHE A 47 -3.98 16.42 -6.86
N ASN A 48 -3.48 17.14 -5.85
CA ASN A 48 -2.06 17.10 -5.51
C ASN A 48 -1.75 15.80 -4.79
N MET A 49 -1.08 14.86 -5.46
CA MET A 49 -0.77 13.55 -4.88
C MET A 49 0.16 13.64 -3.68
N THR A 50 1.01 14.67 -3.59
CA THR A 50 1.98 14.87 -2.51
C THR A 50 1.36 15.38 -1.22
N ARG A 51 0.03 15.46 -1.15
CA ARG A 51 -0.71 15.98 0.00
C ARG A 51 -1.51 14.86 0.65
N GLU A 52 -1.42 14.86 1.97
CA GLU A 52 -2.21 13.96 2.82
C GLU A 52 -3.73 14.24 2.83
N ASP A 53 -4.18 15.43 2.44
CA ASP A 53 -5.61 15.75 2.32
C ASP A 53 -6.13 15.62 0.87
N SER A 54 -5.41 14.89 0.03
CA SER A 54 -5.72 14.71 -1.39
C SER A 54 -6.67 13.54 -1.67
N LEU A 55 -7.20 13.53 -2.90
CA LEU A 55 -7.94 12.40 -3.43
C LEU A 55 -7.07 11.12 -3.49
N SER A 56 -5.76 11.26 -3.70
CA SER A 56 -4.82 10.14 -3.77
C SER A 56 -4.75 9.41 -2.43
N ASN A 57 -4.52 10.16 -1.34
CA ASN A 57 -4.41 9.58 -0.01
C ASN A 57 -5.73 8.90 0.43
N TRP A 58 -6.87 9.53 0.12
CA TRP A 58 -8.19 8.92 0.37
C TRP A 58 -8.38 7.58 -0.37
N ILE A 59 -7.95 7.50 -1.64
CA ILE A 59 -7.99 6.27 -2.42
C ILE A 59 -7.02 5.22 -1.85
N SER A 60 -5.80 5.62 -1.46
CA SER A 60 -4.83 4.74 -0.81
C SER A 60 -5.43 4.09 0.44
N SER A 61 -6.01 4.90 1.34
CA SER A 61 -6.72 4.44 2.54
C SER A 61 -7.82 3.42 2.23
N ILE A 62 -8.65 3.66 1.20
CA ILE A 62 -9.71 2.72 0.79
C ILE A 62 -9.13 1.39 0.28
N ILE A 63 -8.04 1.45 -0.50
CA ILE A 63 -7.37 0.25 -1.00
C ILE A 63 -6.84 -0.55 0.19
N GLN A 64 -6.20 0.09 1.16
CA GLN A 64 -5.66 -0.58 2.35
C GLN A 64 -6.76 -1.20 3.22
N VAL A 65 -7.89 -0.50 3.46
CA VAL A 65 -9.07 -1.11 4.13
C VAL A 65 -9.59 -2.31 3.33
N SER A 66 -9.59 -2.23 2.00
CA SER A 66 -10.00 -3.35 1.14
C SER A 66 -9.06 -4.55 1.28
N LEU A 67 -7.75 -4.32 1.34
CA LEU A 67 -6.75 -5.37 1.60
C LEU A 67 -6.97 -6.01 2.98
N ALA A 68 -7.25 -5.20 4.01
CA ALA A 68 -7.58 -5.67 5.34
C ALA A 68 -8.80 -6.59 5.34
N CYS A 69 -9.89 -6.16 4.68
CA CYS A 69 -11.10 -6.95 4.51
C CYS A 69 -10.82 -8.29 3.80
N ILE A 70 -10.03 -8.29 2.72
CA ILE A 70 -9.67 -9.52 2.01
C ILE A 70 -8.83 -10.45 2.90
N ALA A 71 -7.91 -9.91 3.71
CA ALA A 71 -7.13 -10.70 4.65
C ALA A 71 -8.00 -11.31 5.77
N PHE A 72 -8.95 -10.55 6.33
CA PHE A 72 -9.92 -11.08 7.30
C PHE A 72 -10.83 -12.14 6.70
N LEU A 73 -11.28 -11.97 5.45
CA LEU A 73 -12.03 -13.00 4.73
C LEU A 73 -11.20 -14.27 4.51
N ASN A 74 -9.90 -14.15 4.23
CA ASN A 74 -8.99 -15.28 4.20
C ASN A 74 -8.87 -15.97 5.56
N ALA A 75 -8.77 -15.22 6.66
CA ALA A 75 -8.77 -15.79 8.01
C ALA A 75 -10.04 -16.59 8.27
N PHE A 76 -11.20 -16.03 7.91
CA PHE A 76 -12.49 -16.71 8.03
C PHE A 76 -12.53 -18.01 7.23
N VAL A 77 -12.18 -18.00 5.94
CA VAL A 77 -12.21 -19.22 5.12
C VAL A 77 -11.21 -20.26 5.65
N VAL A 78 -9.98 -19.86 5.99
CA VAL A 78 -8.96 -20.75 6.56
C VAL A 78 -9.44 -21.40 7.85
N SER A 79 -10.20 -20.69 8.69
CA SER A 79 -10.78 -21.24 9.93
C SER A 79 -11.77 -22.39 9.67
N LYS A 80 -12.34 -22.48 8.46
CA LYS A 80 -13.29 -23.51 8.05
C LYS A 80 -12.64 -24.71 7.35
N LEU A 81 -11.35 -24.64 7.03
CA LEU A 81 -10.64 -25.67 6.26
C LEU A 81 -9.86 -26.68 7.13
N ASN A 82 -10.17 -26.78 8.44
CA ASN A 82 -9.42 -27.60 9.41
C ASN A 82 -7.89 -27.36 9.38
N LEU A 83 -7.48 -26.15 9.02
CA LEU A 83 -6.07 -25.74 8.99
C LEU A 83 -5.57 -25.34 10.40
N PRO A 84 -4.25 -25.35 10.64
CA PRO A 84 -3.69 -24.95 11.93
C PRO A 84 -4.14 -23.54 12.35
N ARG A 85 -4.54 -23.38 13.62
CA ARG A 85 -5.06 -22.11 14.17
C ARG A 85 -4.10 -20.93 14.00
N TRP A 86 -2.79 -21.17 14.04
CA TRP A 86 -1.80 -20.11 13.85
C TRP A 86 -1.94 -19.41 12.48
N LYS A 87 -2.40 -20.12 11.43
CA LYS A 87 -2.65 -19.52 10.12
C LYS A 87 -3.82 -18.54 10.14
N VAL A 88 -4.86 -18.84 10.92
CA VAL A 88 -5.99 -17.92 11.12
C VAL A 88 -5.49 -16.63 11.78
N TRP A 89 -4.72 -16.76 12.86
CA TRP A 89 -4.12 -15.62 13.54
C TRP A 89 -3.15 -14.83 12.67
N ALA A 90 -2.35 -15.50 11.85
CA ALA A 90 -1.46 -14.84 10.89
C ALA A 90 -2.27 -14.01 9.87
N TRP A 91 -3.37 -14.55 9.32
CA TRP A 91 -4.27 -13.79 8.43
C TRP A 91 -4.96 -12.62 9.13
N ILE A 92 -5.34 -12.78 10.41
CA ILE A 92 -5.84 -11.67 11.23
C ILE A 92 -4.75 -10.60 11.39
N GLY A 93 -3.50 -11.00 11.65
CA GLY A 93 -2.37 -10.09 11.74
C GLY A 93 -2.12 -9.31 10.44
N VAL A 94 -2.19 -9.97 9.28
CA VAL A 94 -2.12 -9.30 7.97
C VAL A 94 -3.25 -8.28 7.80
N GLY A 95 -4.48 -8.66 8.16
CA GLY A 95 -5.62 -7.74 8.08
C GLY A 95 -5.49 -6.55 9.03
N ALA A 96 -5.05 -6.79 10.26
CA ALA A 96 -4.80 -5.75 11.25
C ALA A 96 -3.69 -4.78 10.80
N LEU A 97 -2.64 -5.28 10.16
CA LEU A 97 -1.56 -4.44 9.63
C LEU A 97 -2.08 -3.49 8.54
N PHE A 98 -2.80 -3.99 7.54
CA PHE A 98 -3.38 -3.13 6.50
C PHE A 98 -4.43 -2.16 7.05
N PHE A 99 -5.21 -2.58 8.05
CA PHE A 99 -6.17 -1.71 8.70
C PHE A 99 -5.47 -0.58 9.46
N GLN A 100 -4.37 -0.90 10.15
CA GLN A 100 -3.55 0.08 10.85
C GLN A 100 -2.90 1.07 9.88
N LEU A 101 -2.36 0.62 8.75
CA LEU A 101 -1.84 1.51 7.69
C LEU A 101 -2.94 2.46 7.20
N ALA A 102 -4.16 1.95 6.97
CA ALA A 102 -5.25 2.80 6.49
C ALA A 102 -5.68 3.86 7.52
N LEU A 103 -5.61 3.51 8.81
CA LEU A 103 -5.84 4.48 9.89
C LEU A 103 -4.73 5.51 9.96
N ASP A 104 -3.49 5.10 9.72
CA ASP A 104 -2.33 5.98 9.73
C ASP A 104 -2.43 7.03 8.62
N ASP A 105 -2.63 6.61 7.37
CA ASP A 105 -2.87 7.50 6.21
C ASP A 105 -4.03 8.47 6.47
N GLY A 106 -5.13 7.98 7.05
CA GLY A 106 -6.31 8.80 7.34
C GLY A 106 -6.13 9.79 8.51
N THR A 107 -5.14 9.58 9.38
CA THR A 107 -4.96 10.38 10.61
C THR A 107 -3.61 11.08 10.72
N LYS A 108 -2.66 10.76 9.84
CA LYS A 108 -1.25 11.18 9.89
C LYS A 108 -0.58 10.80 11.20
N LEU A 109 -0.85 9.59 11.70
CA LEU A 109 -0.43 9.22 13.04
C LEU A 109 1.10 9.20 13.13
N HIS A 110 1.78 8.56 12.19
CA HIS A 110 3.24 8.51 12.15
C HIS A 110 3.87 9.89 11.95
N GLU A 111 3.31 10.76 11.11
CA GLU A 111 3.83 12.13 10.92
C GLU A 111 3.73 12.95 12.22
N ARG A 112 2.54 12.93 12.85
CA ARG A 112 2.26 13.74 14.05
C ARG A 112 3.09 13.28 15.24
N MET A 113 3.16 11.96 15.44
CA MET A 113 3.97 11.38 16.51
C MET A 113 5.46 11.52 16.20
N GLY A 114 5.89 11.31 14.96
CA GLY A 114 7.26 11.52 14.51
C GLY A 114 7.76 12.94 14.76
N SER A 115 6.97 13.94 14.38
CA SER A 115 7.27 15.35 14.64
C SER A 115 7.45 15.63 16.13
N GLY A 116 6.60 15.06 16.99
CA GLY A 116 6.71 15.19 18.44
C GLY A 116 7.95 14.49 19.03
N LEU A 117 8.49 13.49 18.34
CA LEU A 117 9.65 12.71 18.76
C LEU A 117 10.96 13.21 18.13
N GLN A 118 10.93 14.14 17.16
CA GLN A 118 12.11 14.58 16.41
C GLN A 118 13.25 15.06 17.32
N SER A 119 12.91 15.76 18.41
CA SER A 119 13.88 16.27 19.37
C SER A 119 14.62 15.19 20.17
N LEU A 120 14.07 13.96 20.24
CA LEU A 120 14.72 12.81 20.91
C LEU A 120 15.80 12.17 20.02
N PHE A 121 15.78 12.44 18.72
CA PHE A 121 16.66 11.83 17.74
C PHE A 121 17.35 12.88 16.86
N PRO A 122 18.06 13.86 17.44
CA PRO A 122 18.68 14.96 16.68
C PRO A 122 19.80 14.49 15.74
N TRP A 123 20.31 13.26 15.93
CA TRP A 123 21.32 12.62 15.10
C TRP A 123 20.74 11.92 13.88
N TYR A 124 19.41 11.70 13.83
CA TYR A 124 18.77 11.04 12.72
C TYR A 124 18.43 12.07 11.64
N PRO A 125 18.93 11.92 10.41
CA PRO A 125 18.89 12.99 9.41
C PRO A 125 17.56 13.08 8.65
N SER A 126 16.66 12.13 8.86
CA SER A 126 15.35 12.05 8.21
C SER A 126 14.23 12.05 9.26
N PHE A 127 13.03 11.60 8.92
CA PHE A 127 11.88 11.66 9.79
C PHE A 127 12.01 10.71 10.99
N ALA A 128 11.88 11.24 12.21
CA ALA A 128 11.97 10.43 13.44
C ALA A 128 10.91 9.31 13.54
N TRP A 129 9.85 9.36 12.73
CA TRP A 129 8.89 8.26 12.67
C TRP A 129 9.52 6.97 12.13
N GLN A 130 10.51 7.04 11.25
CA GLN A 130 11.14 5.87 10.61
C GLN A 130 11.86 4.98 11.64
N ILE A 131 12.44 5.57 12.68
CA ILE A 131 13.11 4.83 13.76
C ILE A 131 12.17 4.44 14.91
N SER A 132 11.07 5.17 15.11
CA SER A 132 10.10 4.87 16.16
C SER A 132 9.01 3.90 15.69
N PHE A 133 8.29 4.25 14.63
CA PHE A 133 7.25 3.44 14.01
C PHE A 133 7.78 2.53 12.91
N GLY A 134 8.75 2.97 12.12
CA GLY A 134 9.27 2.17 11.00
C GLY A 134 9.91 0.86 11.46
N VAL A 135 10.48 0.78 12.67
CA VAL A 135 10.94 -0.50 13.26
C VAL A 135 9.76 -1.44 13.54
N VAL A 136 8.66 -0.91 14.08
CA VAL A 136 7.45 -1.69 14.39
C VAL A 136 6.79 -2.17 13.09
N TYR A 137 6.56 -1.26 12.15
CA TYR A 137 5.97 -1.58 10.85
C TYR A 137 6.87 -2.47 10.00
N GLY A 138 8.19 -2.25 10.01
CA GLY A 138 9.16 -3.08 9.33
C GLY A 138 9.18 -4.51 9.89
N THR A 139 9.11 -4.67 11.21
CA THR A 139 9.04 -5.99 11.85
C THR A 139 7.73 -6.70 11.52
N ALA A 140 6.59 -5.99 11.61
CA ALA A 140 5.28 -6.54 11.25
C ALA A 140 5.20 -6.89 9.76
N GLY A 141 5.74 -6.04 8.89
CA GLY A 141 5.84 -6.24 7.45
C GLY A 141 6.72 -7.42 7.08
N LEU A 142 7.86 -7.61 7.77
CA LEU A 142 8.72 -8.79 7.61
C LEU A 142 8.00 -10.07 8.05
N ALA A 143 7.30 -10.05 9.20
CA ALA A 143 6.51 -11.18 9.66
C ALA A 143 5.40 -11.54 8.66
N MET A 144 4.68 -10.54 8.15
CA MET A 144 3.71 -10.70 7.06
C MET A 144 4.37 -11.30 5.83
N PHE A 145 5.52 -10.79 5.41
CA PHE A 145 6.23 -11.27 4.23
C PHE A 145 6.63 -12.73 4.36
N ILE A 146 7.21 -13.13 5.50
CA ILE A 146 7.59 -14.52 5.80
C ILE A 146 6.36 -15.43 5.80
N PHE A 147 5.24 -14.98 6.36
CA PHE A 147 4.00 -15.73 6.35
C PHE A 147 3.45 -15.91 4.93
N LEU A 148 3.33 -14.83 4.16
CA LEU A 148 2.83 -14.87 2.78
C LEU A 148 3.75 -15.68 1.87
N LEU A 149 5.07 -15.62 2.08
CA LEU A 149 6.06 -16.49 1.47
C LEU A 149 5.66 -17.96 1.61
N GLN A 150 5.39 -18.40 2.83
CA GLN A 150 5.03 -19.79 3.11
C GLN A 150 3.69 -20.18 2.46
N GLU A 151 2.68 -19.32 2.54
CA GLU A 151 1.36 -19.60 1.99
C GLU A 151 1.31 -19.58 0.45
N PHE A 152 2.14 -18.74 -0.19
CA PHE A 152 2.04 -18.47 -1.63
C PHE A 152 3.09 -19.20 -2.47
N ARG A 153 4.16 -19.72 -1.86
CA ARG A 153 5.27 -20.39 -2.58
C ARG A 153 4.80 -21.53 -3.48
N SER A 154 3.82 -22.31 -3.05
CA SER A 154 3.30 -23.44 -3.83
C SER A 154 2.43 -23.04 -5.04
N ARG A 155 2.09 -21.75 -5.19
CA ARG A 155 0.99 -21.31 -6.07
C ARG A 155 1.39 -20.27 -7.12
N ASN A 156 2.69 -19.99 -7.27
CA ASN A 156 3.20 -18.91 -8.14
C ASN A 156 2.56 -17.53 -7.88
N LEU A 157 1.93 -17.33 -6.72
CA LEU A 157 1.38 -16.03 -6.28
C LEU A 157 2.47 -15.13 -5.71
N PHE A 158 3.59 -15.73 -5.31
CA PHE A 158 4.69 -15.07 -4.66
C PHE A 158 5.34 -13.96 -5.49
N LYS A 159 5.32 -14.05 -6.83
CA LYS A 159 5.79 -12.97 -7.71
C LYS A 159 5.09 -11.64 -7.47
N PHE A 160 3.79 -11.66 -7.15
CA PHE A 160 3.02 -10.45 -6.88
C PHE A 160 3.38 -9.85 -5.51
N VAL A 161 3.66 -10.70 -4.52
CA VAL A 161 4.15 -10.25 -3.20
C VAL A 161 5.54 -9.64 -3.34
N TRP A 162 6.44 -10.24 -4.11
CA TRP A 162 7.76 -9.67 -4.37
C TRP A 162 7.69 -8.29 -5.02
N ILE A 163 6.90 -8.15 -6.09
CA ILE A 163 6.74 -6.86 -6.77
C ILE A 163 6.14 -5.84 -5.80
N SER A 164 5.13 -6.23 -5.03
CA SER A 164 4.52 -5.37 -4.02
C SER A 164 5.54 -4.86 -2.99
N ILE A 165 6.30 -5.76 -2.37
CA ILE A 165 7.32 -5.40 -1.38
C ILE A 165 8.43 -4.55 -1.99
N LEU A 166 8.87 -4.86 -3.21
CA LEU A 166 9.89 -4.07 -3.89
C LEU A 166 9.42 -2.63 -4.11
N LEU A 167 8.19 -2.42 -4.58
CA LEU A 167 7.63 -1.09 -4.80
C LEU A 167 7.51 -0.30 -3.49
N ILE A 168 7.01 -0.93 -2.42
CA ILE A 168 6.91 -0.30 -1.09
C ILE A 168 8.30 0.01 -0.53
N VAL A 169 9.27 -0.89 -0.63
CA VAL A 169 10.64 -0.61 -0.15
C VAL A 169 11.27 0.55 -0.92
N ILE A 170 11.00 0.67 -2.22
CA ILE A 170 11.47 1.80 -3.01
C ILE A 170 10.77 3.10 -2.56
N SER A 171 9.44 3.12 -2.39
CA SER A 171 8.74 4.33 -1.93
C SER A 171 9.22 4.78 -0.56
N GLN A 172 9.38 3.85 0.39
CA GLN A 172 9.90 4.15 1.73
C GLN A 172 11.36 4.65 1.69
N GLY A 173 12.14 4.23 0.69
CA GLY A 173 13.47 4.80 0.43
C GLY A 173 13.40 6.24 -0.12
N MET A 174 12.36 6.56 -0.88
CA MET A 174 12.10 7.91 -1.39
C MET A 174 11.63 8.83 -0.27
N ASP A 175 10.76 8.36 0.62
CA ASP A 175 10.36 9.07 1.86
C ASP A 175 11.57 9.33 2.77
N PHE A 176 12.49 8.36 2.88
CA PHE A 176 13.75 8.62 3.59
C PHE A 176 14.54 9.78 2.99
N CYS A 177 14.68 9.80 1.65
CA CYS A 177 15.34 10.89 0.95
C CYS A 177 14.58 12.22 1.08
N GLU A 178 13.25 12.20 1.15
CA GLU A 178 12.43 13.36 1.49
C GLU A 178 12.89 14.02 2.77
N GLY A 179 13.01 13.26 3.86
CA GLY A 179 13.38 13.83 5.15
C GLY A 179 14.81 14.40 5.20
N LEU A 180 15.67 14.11 4.21
CA LEU A 180 16.99 14.71 4.07
C LEU A 180 16.95 16.14 3.49
N ASP A 181 15.84 16.53 2.83
CA ASP A 181 15.55 17.82 2.19
C ASP A 181 16.78 18.45 1.51
N ASP A 182 17.37 19.47 2.15
CA ASP A 182 18.54 20.24 1.69
C ASP A 182 19.78 19.37 1.38
N LEU A 183 19.94 18.23 2.07
CA LEU A 183 21.09 17.34 1.86
C LEU A 183 20.96 16.49 0.59
N PHE A 184 19.75 16.32 0.05
CA PHE A 184 19.50 15.47 -1.11
C PHE A 184 18.97 16.25 -2.32
N TYR A 185 17.87 16.99 -2.17
CA TYR A 185 17.19 17.62 -3.30
C TYR A 185 17.89 18.86 -3.83
N VAL A 186 18.58 19.63 -2.98
CA VAL A 186 19.34 20.80 -3.44
C VAL A 186 20.52 20.38 -4.34
N PRO A 187 21.41 19.44 -3.93
CA PRO A 187 22.45 18.94 -4.81
C PRO A 187 21.91 18.26 -6.08
N ALA A 188 20.85 17.45 -5.96
CA ALA A 188 20.27 16.75 -7.10
C ALA A 188 19.63 17.72 -8.11
N GLY A 189 18.90 18.74 -7.64
CA GLY A 189 18.34 19.80 -8.47
C GLY A 189 19.41 20.57 -9.23
N ALA A 190 20.53 20.90 -8.56
CA ALA A 190 21.68 21.54 -9.20
C ALA A 190 22.31 20.68 -10.31
N MET A 191 22.43 19.36 -10.10
CA MET A 191 22.94 18.43 -11.12
C MET A 191 22.00 18.25 -12.31
N LEU A 192 20.68 18.29 -12.08
CA LEU A 192 19.65 18.09 -13.10
C LEU A 192 19.16 19.40 -13.74
N HIS A 193 19.68 20.55 -13.30
CA HIS A 193 19.20 21.88 -13.69
C HIS A 193 17.69 22.05 -13.46
N MET A 194 17.19 21.55 -12.33
CA MET A 194 15.79 21.58 -11.93
C MET A 194 15.64 22.31 -10.60
N ASP A 195 14.51 23.00 -10.40
CA ASP A 195 14.17 23.56 -9.10
C ASP A 195 14.07 22.43 -8.05
N PRO A 196 14.69 22.55 -6.86
CA PRO A 196 14.62 21.51 -5.85
C PRO A 196 13.19 21.19 -5.39
N GLY A 197 12.29 22.18 -5.37
CA GLY A 197 10.89 21.99 -5.03
C GLY A 197 10.13 21.19 -6.08
N ASP A 198 10.40 21.46 -7.37
CA ASP A 198 9.87 20.65 -8.47
C ASP A 198 10.39 19.20 -8.41
N LEU A 199 11.69 19.01 -8.13
CA LEU A 199 12.26 17.67 -8.00
C LEU A 199 11.67 16.91 -6.80
N LEU A 200 11.49 17.58 -5.66
CA LEU A 200 10.84 17.04 -4.47
C LEU A 200 9.39 16.64 -4.76
N HIS A 201 8.61 17.52 -5.39
CA HIS A 201 7.23 17.23 -5.75
C HIS A 201 7.14 16.03 -6.69
N PHE A 202 8.01 15.93 -7.70
CA PHE A 202 8.05 14.79 -8.62
C PHE A 202 8.38 13.48 -7.90
N SER A 203 9.35 13.53 -6.99
CA SER A 203 9.74 12.39 -6.16
C SER A 203 8.56 11.90 -5.34
N LYS A 204 7.90 12.78 -4.58
CA LYS A 204 6.70 12.45 -3.79
C LYS A 204 5.55 11.90 -4.65
N THR A 205 5.24 12.53 -5.79
CA THR A 205 4.18 12.03 -6.68
C THR A 205 4.51 10.63 -7.21
N THR A 206 5.79 10.35 -7.46
CA THR A 206 6.26 9.03 -7.89
C THR A 206 6.18 8.02 -6.74
N GLU A 207 6.60 8.41 -5.54
CA GLU A 207 6.51 7.62 -4.31
C GLU A 207 5.07 7.13 -4.07
N GLU A 208 4.11 8.05 -4.02
CA GLU A 208 2.68 7.78 -3.86
C GLU A 208 2.14 6.80 -4.92
N MET A 209 2.57 6.97 -6.17
CA MET A 209 2.18 6.06 -7.25
C MET A 209 2.75 4.64 -7.05
N LEU A 210 4.01 4.53 -6.61
CA LEU A 210 4.63 3.24 -6.31
C LEU A 210 3.91 2.53 -5.16
N GLU A 211 3.44 3.26 -4.15
CA GLU A 211 2.66 2.69 -3.05
C GLU A 211 1.32 2.14 -3.50
N LEU A 212 0.55 2.91 -4.28
CA LEU A 212 -0.70 2.45 -4.89
C LEU A 212 -0.49 1.18 -5.72
N TRP A 213 0.59 1.11 -6.51
CA TRP A 213 0.92 -0.09 -7.28
C TRP A 213 1.37 -1.25 -6.39
N GLY A 214 2.12 -0.97 -5.33
CA GLY A 214 2.50 -1.93 -4.30
C GLY A 214 1.26 -2.60 -3.70
N PHE A 215 0.27 -1.81 -3.27
CA PHE A 215 -0.99 -2.30 -2.74
C PHE A 215 -1.85 -3.02 -3.79
N MET A 216 -1.84 -2.56 -5.05
CA MET A 216 -2.51 -3.25 -6.15
C MET A 216 -1.98 -4.69 -6.31
N PHE A 217 -0.67 -4.87 -6.40
CA PHE A 217 -0.07 -6.20 -6.56
C PHE A 217 -0.31 -7.10 -5.35
N MET A 218 -0.26 -6.54 -4.14
CA MET A 218 -0.67 -7.27 -2.93
C MET A 218 -2.13 -7.73 -3.02
N GLY A 219 -3.05 -6.83 -3.39
CA GLY A 219 -4.47 -7.15 -3.56
C GLY A 219 -4.72 -8.24 -4.58
N VAL A 220 -4.00 -8.24 -5.71
CA VAL A 220 -4.05 -9.32 -6.70
C VAL A 220 -3.63 -10.66 -6.07
N ALA A 221 -2.57 -10.68 -5.26
CA ALA A 221 -2.11 -11.89 -4.58
C ALA A 221 -3.15 -12.41 -3.57
N LEU A 222 -3.66 -11.52 -2.72
CA LEU A 222 -4.65 -11.82 -1.68
C LEU A 222 -5.98 -12.32 -2.27
N LEU A 223 -6.49 -11.66 -3.32
CA LEU A 223 -7.73 -12.08 -4.01
C LEU A 223 -7.57 -13.43 -4.70
N LYS A 224 -6.43 -13.65 -5.40
CA LYS A 224 -6.15 -14.96 -6.01
C LYS A 224 -6.14 -16.05 -4.95
N TYR A 225 -5.48 -15.81 -3.82
CA TYR A 225 -5.45 -16.76 -2.73
C TYR A 225 -6.86 -17.01 -2.14
N PHE A 226 -7.64 -15.95 -1.91
CA PHE A 226 -9.02 -16.04 -1.43
C PHE A 226 -9.90 -16.92 -2.32
N PHE A 227 -9.90 -16.66 -3.63
CA PHE A 227 -10.70 -17.44 -4.58
C PHE A 227 -10.26 -18.91 -4.68
N LEU A 228 -8.98 -19.21 -4.42
CA LEU A 228 -8.52 -20.59 -4.33
C LEU A 228 -9.04 -21.28 -3.06
N GLN A 229 -9.03 -20.57 -1.92
CA GLN A 229 -9.48 -21.15 -0.65
C GLN A 229 -11.00 -21.34 -0.62
N ILE A 230 -11.77 -20.39 -1.15
CA ILE A 230 -13.23 -20.53 -1.22
C ILE A 230 -13.65 -21.70 -2.13
N GLY A 231 -12.87 -22.00 -3.17
CA GLY A 231 -13.08 -23.17 -4.01
C GLY A 231 -12.91 -24.47 -3.21
N LYS A 232 -11.84 -24.57 -2.41
CA LYS A 232 -11.62 -25.72 -1.51
C LYS A 232 -12.73 -25.88 -0.48
N PHE A 233 -13.18 -24.77 0.11
CA PHE A 233 -14.26 -24.79 1.09
C PHE A 233 -15.57 -25.31 0.49
N LYS A 234 -15.93 -24.89 -0.73
CA LYS A 234 -17.13 -25.40 -1.43
C LYS A 234 -17.05 -26.90 -1.69
N ASN A 235 -15.92 -27.39 -2.19
CA ASN A 235 -15.75 -28.82 -2.45
C ASN A 235 -15.91 -29.66 -1.17
N LEU A 236 -15.36 -29.19 -0.03
CA LEU A 236 -15.54 -29.86 1.25
C LEU A 236 -17.00 -29.89 1.71
N GLN A 237 -17.78 -28.84 1.44
CA GLN A 237 -19.21 -28.84 1.77
C GLN A 237 -20.00 -29.83 0.90
N GLU A 238 -19.64 -29.95 -0.38
CA GLU A 238 -20.27 -30.90 -1.30
C GLU A 238 -19.97 -32.35 -0.90
N GLU A 239 -18.75 -32.66 -0.45
CA GLU A 239 -18.36 -34.00 0.06
C GLU A 239 -19.07 -34.39 1.37
N VAL A 240 -19.41 -33.43 2.23
CA VAL A 240 -20.11 -33.72 3.50
C VAL A 240 -21.62 -33.94 3.29
N ILE A 241 -22.19 -33.40 2.22
CA ILE A 241 -23.62 -33.48 1.92
C ILE A 241 -23.96 -34.70 1.05
N ALA A 242 -22.99 -35.21 0.29
CA ALA A 242 -23.12 -36.41 -0.55
C ALA A 242 -23.05 -37.71 0.27
#